data_AF-A0A259LK04-F1
#
_entry.id   AF-A0A259LK04-F1
#
_cell.length_a   1.000
_cell.length_b   1.000
_cell.length_c   1.000
_cell.angle_alpha   90.00
_cell.angle_beta   90.00
_cell.angle_gamma   90.00
#
_symmetry.space_group_name_H-M   'P 1'
#
loop_
_entity.id
_entity.type
_entity.pdbx_description
1 polymer ?
#
loop_
_entity_poly.entity_id
_entity_poly.type
_entity_poly.pdbx_seq_one_letter_code
_entity_poly.pdbx_strand_id
1 'polypeptide(L)'
;MPQLTRRAALTGGAATLALAACSPKVAGPAPETATAAPGFRDGVAIAAAIASGETTALAEVEAAIARARAVEGQINGIVTETFEIARADAGGVLAGPFAGVPS
;
A
#
# COMPACT_ATOMS: atom_id res chain seq x y z
N MET A 1 2.07 32.00 -38.24
CA MET A 1 1.78 30.67 -37.64
C MET A 1 1.47 30.89 -36.17
N PRO A 2 0.22 30.73 -35.72
CA PRO A 2 -0.14 31.02 -34.33
C PRO A 2 0.36 29.89 -33.41
N GLN A 3 1.20 30.25 -32.45
CA GLN A 3 1.77 29.33 -31.45
C GLN A 3 0.71 29.04 -30.38
N LEU A 4 0.36 27.76 -30.20
CA LEU A 4 -0.56 27.30 -29.16
C LEU A 4 0.17 27.25 -27.81
N THR A 5 -0.09 28.21 -26.94
CA THR A 5 0.50 28.26 -25.58
C THR A 5 -0.40 27.53 -24.59
N ARG A 6 0.21 26.75 -23.69
CA ARG A 6 -0.43 25.92 -22.64
C ARG A 6 -1.48 26.64 -21.78
N ARG A 7 -1.40 27.98 -21.71
CA ARG A 7 -2.31 28.83 -20.94
C ARG A 7 -3.73 28.92 -21.54
N ALA A 8 -3.89 28.67 -22.84
CA ALA A 8 -5.18 28.68 -23.52
C ALA A 8 -6.00 27.39 -23.32
N ALA A 9 -5.35 26.29 -22.92
CA ALA A 9 -6.02 25.01 -22.67
C ALA A 9 -6.81 24.98 -21.35
N LEU A 10 -6.46 25.85 -20.39
CA LEU A 10 -7.04 25.85 -19.04
C LEU A 10 -8.27 26.77 -18.88
N THR A 11 -8.61 27.60 -19.87
CA THR A 11 -9.71 28.58 -19.79
C THR A 11 -11.02 28.12 -20.46
N GLY A 12 -11.08 26.92 -21.04
CA GLY A 12 -12.19 26.48 -21.89
C GLY A 12 -13.25 25.54 -21.28
N GLY A 13 -13.26 25.26 -19.98
CA GLY A 13 -14.05 24.14 -19.45
C GLY A 13 -14.73 24.39 -18.12
N ALA A 14 -15.61 25.39 -18.04
CA ALA A 14 -16.55 25.53 -16.93
C ALA A 14 -17.99 25.46 -17.47
N ALA A 15 -18.62 24.29 -17.36
CA ALA A 15 -20.08 24.14 -17.29
C ALA A 15 -20.45 22.72 -16.83
N THR A 16 -21.12 22.67 -15.70
CA THR A 16 -21.68 21.54 -14.98
C THR A 16 -22.88 20.90 -15.70
N LEU A 17 -22.96 19.57 -15.73
CA LEU A 17 -24.21 18.81 -15.69
C LEU A 17 -24.02 17.57 -14.81
N ALA A 18 -24.81 17.52 -13.74
CA ALA A 18 -25.00 16.37 -12.87
C ALA A 18 -26.01 15.41 -13.52
N LEU A 19 -25.80 14.09 -13.40
CA LEU A 19 -26.85 13.09 -13.13
C LEU A 19 -26.28 11.68 -12.92
N ALA A 20 -26.77 11.02 -11.85
CA ALA A 20 -27.00 9.58 -11.67
C ALA A 20 -25.79 8.63 -11.80
N ALA A 21 -25.28 8.09 -10.68
CA ALA A 21 -25.82 6.93 -9.96
C ALA A 21 -25.74 5.62 -10.77
N CYS A 22 -25.08 4.62 -10.15
CA CYS A 22 -24.80 3.26 -10.61
C CYS A 22 -23.55 3.11 -11.50
N SER A 23 -22.38 3.12 -10.88
CA SER A 23 -21.27 2.29 -11.38
C SER A 23 -21.71 0.82 -11.26
N PRO A 24 -21.73 0.02 -12.34
CA PRO A 24 -21.55 -1.40 -12.15
C PRO A 24 -20.10 -1.56 -11.72
N LYS A 25 -19.88 -1.89 -10.45
CA LYS A 25 -18.69 -2.64 -10.07
C LYS A 25 -18.71 -3.88 -10.95
N VAL A 26 -18.02 -3.84 -12.08
CA VAL A 26 -17.66 -5.04 -12.82
C VAL A 26 -16.75 -5.80 -11.86
N ALA A 27 -17.37 -6.67 -11.08
CA ALA A 27 -16.71 -7.81 -10.49
C ALA A 27 -16.36 -8.73 -11.67
N GLY A 28 -15.33 -8.33 -12.43
CA GLY A 28 -14.51 -9.32 -13.10
C GLY A 28 -13.98 -10.25 -12.00
N PRO A 29 -13.77 -11.54 -12.28
CA PRO A 29 -13.10 -12.40 -11.32
C PRO A 29 -11.84 -11.65 -10.89
N ALA A 30 -11.74 -11.37 -9.59
CA ALA A 30 -10.49 -10.90 -9.03
C ALA A 30 -9.41 -11.85 -9.58
N PRO A 31 -8.21 -11.34 -9.97
CA PRO A 31 -7.11 -12.25 -10.21
C PRO A 31 -7.09 -13.19 -9.02
N GLU A 32 -7.10 -14.51 -9.25
CA GLU A 32 -7.01 -15.49 -8.18
C GLU A 32 -5.77 -15.13 -7.38
N THR A 33 -5.99 -14.36 -6.32
CA THR A 33 -4.98 -14.02 -5.34
C THR A 33 -4.64 -15.39 -4.83
N ALA A 34 -3.46 -15.89 -5.21
CA ALA A 34 -2.91 -17.11 -4.64
C ALA A 34 -3.19 -16.99 -3.14
N THR A 35 -4.13 -17.79 -2.64
CA THR A 35 -4.58 -17.69 -1.25
C THR A 35 -3.34 -17.97 -0.46
N ALA A 36 -2.71 -16.91 -0.01
CA ALA A 36 -1.55 -16.99 0.82
C ALA A 36 -2.02 -17.73 2.07
N ALA A 37 -1.18 -18.61 2.60
CA ALA A 37 -1.53 -19.47 3.73
C ALA A 37 -2.23 -18.63 4.82
N PRO A 38 -3.22 -19.19 5.54
CA PRO A 38 -4.00 -18.45 6.53
C PRO A 38 -3.06 -17.62 7.43
N GLY A 39 -3.12 -16.29 7.30
CA GLY A 39 -2.24 -15.35 8.01
C GLY A 39 -1.17 -14.62 7.19
N PHE A 40 -1.00 -14.90 5.90
CA PHE A 40 -0.07 -14.17 5.04
C PHE A 40 -0.85 -13.14 4.20
N ARG A 41 -0.56 -11.85 4.39
CA ARG A 41 -1.09 -10.75 3.56
C ARG A 41 0.02 -10.29 2.62
N ASP A 42 -0.32 -9.97 1.37
CA ASP A 42 0.63 -9.29 0.48
C ASP A 42 0.82 -7.82 0.87
N GLY A 43 1.83 -7.16 0.32
CA GLY A 43 2.16 -5.77 0.67
C GLY A 43 1.05 -4.76 0.35
N VAL A 44 0.22 -5.03 -0.66
CA VAL A 44 -0.90 -4.14 -1.02
C VAL A 44 -2.05 -4.31 -0.03
N ALA A 45 -2.33 -5.54 0.38
CA ALA A 45 -3.31 -5.85 1.42
C ALA A 45 -2.88 -5.28 2.77
N ILE A 46 -1.59 -5.33 3.12
CA ILE A 46 -1.06 -4.69 4.33
C ILE A 46 -1.22 -3.17 4.25
N ALA A 47 -0.84 -2.54 3.14
CA ALA A 47 -1.01 -1.09 2.96
C ALA A 47 -2.48 -0.67 3.11
N ALA A 48 -3.40 -1.42 2.51
CA ALA A 48 -4.84 -1.17 2.63
C ALA A 48 -5.35 -1.35 4.08
N ALA A 49 -4.88 -2.39 4.78
CA ALA A 49 -5.23 -2.63 6.19
C ALA A 49 -4.74 -1.48 7.09
N ILE A 50 -3.51 -1.00 6.88
CA ILE A 50 -2.96 0.15 7.64
C ILE A 50 -3.74 1.43 7.31
N ALA A 51 -4.01 1.70 6.03
CA ALA A 51 -4.74 2.89 5.61
C ALA A 51 -6.19 2.91 6.14
N SER A 52 -6.81 1.73 6.29
CA SER A 52 -8.15 1.58 6.87
C SER A 52 -8.18 1.60 8.40
N GLY A 53 -7.02 1.48 9.06
CA GLY A 53 -6.91 1.36 10.51
C GLY A 53 -7.21 -0.04 11.07
N GLU A 54 -7.34 -1.07 10.22
CA GLU A 54 -7.49 -2.47 10.65
C GLU A 54 -6.25 -2.98 11.40
N THR A 55 -5.07 -2.48 11.04
CA THR A 55 -3.77 -2.80 11.65
C THR A 55 -2.91 -1.54 11.75
N THR A 56 -1.74 -1.66 12.37
CA THR A 56 -0.76 -0.56 12.46
C THR A 56 0.57 -0.98 11.83
N ALA A 57 1.35 -0.02 11.33
CA ALA A 57 2.70 -0.28 10.82
C ALA A 57 3.57 -1.01 11.84
N LEU A 58 3.50 -0.61 13.12
CA LEU A 58 4.26 -1.25 14.19
C LEU A 58 3.85 -2.71 14.40
N ALA A 59 2.53 -3.02 14.37
CA ALA A 59 2.05 -4.40 14.51
C ALA A 59 2.54 -5.29 13.37
N GLU A 60 2.51 -4.79 12.13
CA GLU A 60 2.99 -5.53 10.97
C GLU A 60 4.53 -5.71 10.99
N VAL A 61 5.28 -4.71 11.46
CA VAL A 61 6.73 -4.82 11.69
C VAL A 61 7.05 -5.89 12.73
N GLU A 62 6.40 -5.89 13.90
CA GLU A 62 6.63 -6.92 14.91
C GLU A 62 6.28 -8.32 14.39
N ALA A 63 5.18 -8.44 13.66
CA ALA A 63 4.79 -9.71 13.03
C ALA A 63 5.84 -10.18 12.01
N ALA A 64 6.43 -9.27 11.22
CA ALA A 64 7.50 -9.59 10.27
C ALA A 64 8.80 -10.01 10.98
N ILE A 65 9.20 -9.30 12.04
CA ILE A 65 10.37 -9.63 12.86
C ILE A 65 10.20 -11.02 13.48
N ALA A 66 9.03 -11.33 14.02
CA ALA A 66 8.75 -12.63 14.61
C ALA A 66 8.87 -13.77 13.58
N ARG A 67 8.34 -13.57 12.36
CA ARG A 67 8.48 -14.54 11.26
C ARG A 67 9.93 -14.72 10.86
N ALA A 68 10.67 -13.62 10.69
CA ALA A 68 12.08 -13.66 10.33
C ALA A 68 12.89 -14.45 11.37
N ARG A 69 12.78 -14.12 12.66
CA ARG A 69 13.50 -14.81 13.74
C ARG A 69 13.18 -16.30 13.83
N ALA A 70 11.96 -16.71 13.50
CA ALA A 70 11.57 -18.11 13.53
C ALA A 70 12.29 -18.97 12.48
N VAL A 71 12.69 -18.38 11.34
CA VAL A 71 13.26 -19.12 10.19
C VAL A 71 14.71 -18.76 9.88
N GLU A 72 15.25 -17.67 10.43
CA GLU A 72 16.57 -17.14 10.08
C GLU A 72 17.70 -18.15 10.33
N GLY A 73 17.62 -18.97 11.39
CA GLY A 73 18.63 -20.01 11.64
C GLY A 73 18.69 -21.11 10.57
N GLN A 74 17.65 -21.25 9.75
CA GLN A 74 17.58 -22.25 8.67
C GLN A 74 17.87 -21.63 7.30
N ILE A 75 17.37 -20.42 7.07
CA ILE A 75 17.43 -19.73 5.77
C ILE A 75 18.69 -18.86 5.66
N ASN A 76 19.16 -18.31 6.78
CA ASN A 76 20.27 -17.36 6.86
C ASN A 76 20.11 -16.22 5.84
N GLY A 77 18.94 -15.57 5.88
CA GLY A 77 18.51 -14.55 4.92
C GLY A 77 18.86 -13.11 5.31
N ILE A 78 19.28 -12.86 6.55
CA ILE A 78 19.51 -11.52 7.09
C ILE A 78 21.00 -11.34 7.39
N VAL A 79 21.67 -10.57 6.54
CA VAL A 79 23.09 -10.23 6.74
C VAL A 79 23.26 -9.14 7.80
N THR A 80 22.37 -8.15 7.80
CA THR A 80 22.39 -7.00 8.71
C THR A 80 21.03 -6.83 9.35
N GLU A 81 20.96 -6.96 10.68
CA GLU A 81 19.72 -6.70 11.41
C GLU A 81 19.45 -5.19 11.53
N THR A 82 18.30 -4.74 11.02
CA THR A 82 17.83 -3.35 11.09
C THR A 82 16.50 -3.20 11.85
N PHE A 83 16.15 -4.19 12.67
CA PHE A 83 14.84 -4.26 13.33
C PHE A 83 14.50 -3.04 14.20
N GLU A 84 15.48 -2.49 14.92
CA GLU A 84 15.24 -1.29 15.74
C GLU A 84 14.96 -0.04 14.88
N ILE A 85 15.59 0.07 13.71
CA ILE A 85 15.32 1.15 12.75
C ILE A 85 13.90 0.98 12.22
N ALA A 86 13.50 -0.24 11.83
CA ALA A 86 12.16 -0.51 11.36
C ALA A 86 11.08 -0.17 12.40
N ARG A 87 11.32 -0.44 13.69
CA ARG A 87 10.42 -0.03 14.78
C ARG A 87 10.34 1.48 14.94
N ALA A 88 11.47 2.17 14.88
CA ALA A 88 11.51 3.62 14.97
C ALA A 88 10.74 4.28 13.82
N ASP A 89 10.94 3.79 12.60
CA ASP A 89 10.24 4.26 11.41
C ASP A 89 8.73 4.00 11.50
N ALA A 90 8.34 2.81 11.97
CA ALA A 90 6.94 2.44 12.16
C ALA A 90 6.19 3.28 13.20
N GLY A 91 6.92 3.90 14.14
CA GLY A 91 6.36 4.85 15.11
C GLY A 91 6.18 6.27 14.59
N GLY A 92 6.68 6.57 13.37
CA GLY A 92 6.61 7.89 12.75
C GLY A 92 5.33 8.14 11.93
N VAL A 93 5.23 9.35 11.37
CA VAL A 93 4.21 9.67 10.36
C VAL A 93 4.65 9.10 9.02
N LEU A 94 3.89 8.12 8.53
CA LEU A 94 4.18 7.43 7.27
C LEU A 94 3.25 7.91 6.16
N ALA A 95 3.79 8.04 4.94
CA ALA A 95 3.04 8.51 3.78
C ALA A 95 3.46 7.76 2.51
N GLY A 96 2.56 7.72 1.53
CA GLY A 96 2.78 7.06 0.25
C GLY A 96 2.02 5.73 0.10
N PRO A 97 2.10 5.09 -1.08
CA PRO A 97 1.27 3.94 -1.43
C PRO A 97 1.57 2.67 -0.63
N PHE A 98 2.77 2.55 -0.05
CA PHE A 98 3.20 1.42 0.78
C PHE A 98 3.55 1.86 2.21
N ALA A 99 2.94 2.94 2.69
CA ALA A 99 3.17 3.45 4.03
C ALA A 99 2.95 2.35 5.09
N GLY A 100 4.03 1.98 5.79
CA GLY A 100 3.99 1.00 6.89
C GLY A 100 4.09 -0.48 6.49
N VAL A 101 4.30 -0.80 5.21
CA VAL A 101 4.52 -2.17 4.76
C VAL A 101 5.97 -2.61 5.07
N PRO A 102 6.20 -3.71 5.82
CA PRO A 102 7.55 -4.24 6.06
C PRO A 102 8.17 -4.86 4.81
N SER A 103 9.48 -4.65 4.60
CA SER A 103 10.26 -5.20 3.48
C SER A 103 11.65 -5.62 3.89
#